data_AF-A0A5U7GR10-F1
#
_entry.id   AF-A0A5U7GR10-F1
#
_cell.length_a   1.000
_cell.length_b   1.000
_cell.length_c   1.000
_cell.angle_alpha   90.00
_cell.angle_beta   90.00
_cell.angle_gamma   90.00
#
_symmetry.space_group_name_H-M   'P 1'
#
loop_
_entity.id
_entity.type
_entity.pdbx_description
1 polymer ?
#
loop_
_entity_poly.entity_id
_entity_poly.type
_entity_poly.pdbx_seq_one_letter_code
_entity_poly.pdbx_strand_id
1 'polypeptide(L)'
;MITTEQAKEYLESVGITLPDFILQAIVEQANSIQECLDAHYPPATALLIQSYLLGLMALGQGDRYISSQTGPNGASRSFRYQSFTDRWKGALSLLRGADKYGCANDLLPPDPTNTAFAGIWIGKGGCFCTGSR
;
A
#
# COMPACT_ATOMS: atom_id res chain seq x y z
N MET A 1 1.54 -0.23 -19.64
CA MET A 1 1.85 1.20 -19.48
C MET A 1 0.59 1.92 -19.05
N ILE A 2 0.58 2.43 -17.82
CA ILE A 2 -0.53 3.21 -17.29
C ILE A 2 -0.34 4.69 -17.63
N THR A 3 -1.42 5.37 -18.01
CA THR A 3 -1.40 6.81 -18.26
C THR A 3 -1.71 7.60 -17.00
N THR A 4 -1.29 8.86 -16.96
CA THR A 4 -1.57 9.76 -15.83
C THR A 4 -3.06 9.99 -15.61
N GLU A 5 -3.86 10.01 -16.68
CA GLU A 5 -5.31 10.17 -16.61
C GLU A 5 -5.97 8.95 -15.97
N GLN A 6 -5.59 7.74 -16.40
CA GLN A 6 -6.08 6.48 -15.81
C GLN A 6 -5.66 6.34 -14.34
N ALA A 7 -4.44 6.75 -14.00
CA ALA A 7 -3.96 6.75 -12.63
C ALA A 7 -4.78 7.72 -11.76
N LYS A 8 -5.12 8.91 -12.28
CA LYS A 8 -5.93 9.90 -11.58
C LYS A 8 -7.35 9.40 -11.33
N GLU A 9 -8.01 8.86 -12.36
CA GLU A 9 -9.35 8.29 -12.24
C GLU A 9 -9.39 7.16 -11.19
N TYR A 10 -8.39 6.28 -11.21
CA TYR A 10 -8.26 5.21 -10.23
C TYR A 10 -8.08 5.76 -8.80
N LEU A 11 -7.16 6.71 -8.60
CA LEU A 11 -6.87 7.27 -7.28
C LEU A 11 -8.07 8.03 -6.69
N GLU A 12 -8.80 8.78 -7.53
CA GLU A 12 -10.03 9.45 -7.14
C GLU A 12 -11.11 8.45 -6.69
N SER A 13 -11.21 7.30 -7.36
CA SER A 13 -12.15 6.23 -6.97
C SER A 13 -11.84 5.63 -5.60
N VAL A 14 -10.56 5.59 -5.22
CA VAL A 14 -10.08 5.13 -3.91
C VAL A 14 -10.15 6.24 -2.84
N GLY A 15 -10.40 7.49 -3.26
CA GLY A 15 -10.51 8.66 -2.41
C GLY A 15 -9.18 9.35 -2.11
N ILE A 16 -8.14 9.06 -2.89
CA ILE A 16 -6.81 9.67 -2.74
C ILE A 16 -6.67 10.77 -3.79
N THR A 17 -6.23 11.94 -3.34
CA THR A 17 -6.08 13.13 -4.19
C THR A 17 -4.67 13.66 -4.04
N LEU A 18 -3.89 13.54 -5.11
CA LEU A 18 -2.48 13.90 -5.18
C LEU A 18 -2.28 15.11 -6.10
N PRO A 19 -1.25 15.95 -5.86
CA PRO A 19 -0.81 16.95 -6.83
C PRO A 19 -0.35 16.27 -8.13
N ASP A 20 -0.67 16.86 -9.29
CA ASP A 20 -0.41 16.26 -10.59
C ASP A 20 1.09 15.97 -10.84
N PHE A 21 2.01 16.81 -10.31
CA PHE A 21 3.45 16.59 -10.42
C PHE A 21 3.94 15.33 -9.67
N ILE A 22 3.31 15.02 -8.53
CA ILE A 22 3.62 13.81 -7.77
C ILE A 22 3.06 12.59 -8.48
N LEU A 23 1.83 12.71 -9.00
CA LEU A 23 1.19 11.64 -9.77
C LEU A 23 2.04 11.26 -10.98
N GLN A 24 2.56 12.23 -11.73
CA GLN A 24 3.46 11.97 -12.86
C GLN A 24 4.71 11.19 -12.45
N ALA A 25 5.37 11.59 -11.36
CA ALA A 25 6.55 10.89 -10.86
C ALA A 25 6.26 9.45 -10.42
N ILE A 26 5.11 9.20 -9.79
CA ILE A 26 4.71 7.84 -9.39
C ILE A 26 4.39 6.99 -10.62
N VAL A 27 3.71 7.55 -11.62
CA VAL A 27 3.42 6.86 -12.88
C VAL A 27 4.71 6.47 -13.60
N GLU A 28 5.72 7.35 -13.62
CA GLU A 28 7.03 7.05 -14.19
C GLU A 28 7.73 5.89 -13.46
N GLN A 29 7.68 5.88 -12.12
CA GLN A 29 8.20 4.76 -11.32
C GLN A 29 7.44 3.46 -11.59
N ALA A 30 6.12 3.48 -11.68
CA ALA A 30 5.32 2.30 -11.99
C ALA A 30 5.56 1.76 -13.41
N ASN A 31 5.85 2.65 -14.36
CA ASN A 31 6.17 2.28 -15.74
C ASN A 31 7.60 1.73 -15.89
N SER A 32 8.51 1.97 -14.94
CA SER A 32 9.87 1.39 -14.98
C SER A 32 9.87 -0.16 -14.93
N ILE A 33 8.80 -0.77 -14.43
CA ILE A 33 8.64 -2.23 -14.29
C ILE A 33 8.09 -2.87 -15.58
N GLN A 34 7.75 -2.07 -16.59
CA GLN A 34 7.05 -2.52 -17.78
C GLN A 34 7.74 -3.70 -18.49
N GLU A 35 9.08 -3.71 -18.54
CA GLU A 35 9.86 -4.80 -19.16
C GLU A 35 9.62 -6.16 -18.49
N CYS A 36 9.56 -6.19 -17.15
CA CYS A 36 9.26 -7.41 -16.38
C CYS A 36 7.80 -7.83 -16.55
N LEU A 37 6.89 -6.86 -16.63
CA LEU A 37 5.46 -7.13 -16.79
C LEU A 37 5.15 -7.74 -18.16
N ASP A 38 5.71 -7.19 -19.23
CA ASP A 38 5.45 -7.65 -20.59
C ASP A 38 6.02 -9.05 -20.86
N ALA A 39 7.08 -9.45 -20.14
CA ALA A 39 7.67 -10.78 -20.24
C ALA A 39 6.81 -11.89 -19.59
N HIS A 40 6.04 -11.54 -18.56
CA HIS A 40 5.41 -12.54 -17.68
C HIS A 40 3.88 -12.47 -17.63
N TYR A 41 3.27 -11.37 -18.08
CA TYR A 41 1.86 -11.08 -17.87
C TYR A 41 1.17 -10.59 -19.13
N PRO A 42 -0.11 -10.97 -19.35
CA PRO A 42 -0.93 -10.30 -20.34
C PRO A 42 -1.14 -8.82 -19.99
N PRO A 43 -1.41 -7.96 -20.98
CA PRO A 43 -1.49 -6.50 -20.79
C PRO A 43 -2.56 -6.09 -19.77
N ALA A 44 -3.66 -6.84 -19.67
CA ALA A 44 -4.72 -6.59 -18.70
C ALA A 44 -4.24 -6.78 -17.25
N THR A 45 -3.46 -7.83 -16.96
CA THR A 45 -2.92 -8.06 -15.62
C THR A 45 -1.76 -7.10 -15.30
N ALA A 46 -0.96 -6.72 -16.30
CA ALA A 46 0.09 -5.72 -16.13
C ALA A 46 -0.48 -4.37 -15.69
N LEU A 47 -1.57 -3.91 -16.32
CA LEU A 47 -2.27 -2.68 -15.94
C LEU A 47 -2.81 -2.74 -14.50
N LEU A 48 -3.35 -3.89 -14.11
CA LEU A 48 -3.89 -4.11 -12.78
C LEU A 48 -2.79 -4.09 -11.71
N ILE A 49 -1.64 -4.74 -11.96
CA ILE A 49 -0.47 -4.67 -11.07
C ILE A 49 0.03 -3.22 -10.93
N GLN A 50 0.12 -2.48 -12.04
CA GLN A 50 0.52 -1.07 -12.04
C GLN A 50 -0.42 -0.20 -11.22
N SER A 51 -1.74 -0.40 -11.34
CA SER A 51 -2.74 0.35 -10.55
C SER A 51 -2.61 0.09 -9.05
N TYR A 52 -2.38 -1.16 -8.64
CA TYR A 52 -2.24 -1.51 -7.23
C TYR A 52 -0.94 -0.99 -6.62
N LEU A 53 0.15 -0.98 -7.38
CA LEU A 53 1.41 -0.36 -6.97
C LEU A 53 1.23 1.15 -6.75
N LEU A 54 0.59 1.83 -7.72
CA LEU A 54 0.24 3.24 -7.62
C LEU A 54 -0.60 3.53 -6.37
N GLY A 55 -1.62 2.71 -6.10
CA GLY A 55 -2.45 2.82 -4.91
C GLY A 55 -1.66 2.70 -3.61
N LEU A 56 -0.71 1.76 -3.53
CA LEU A 56 0.15 1.60 -2.35
C LEU A 56 1.07 2.81 -2.14
N MET A 57 1.72 3.29 -3.20
CA MET A 57 2.59 4.46 -3.12
C MET A 57 1.81 5.72 -2.74
N ALA A 58 0.60 5.87 -3.29
CA ALA A 58 -0.30 6.98 -3.00
C ALA A 58 -0.80 6.96 -1.55
N LEU A 59 -1.17 5.79 -1.01
CA LEU A 59 -1.56 5.62 0.40
C LEU A 59 -0.45 6.07 1.36
N GLY A 60 0.81 5.81 1.02
CA GLY A 60 1.96 6.21 1.83
C GLY A 60 2.19 7.73 1.93
N GLN A 61 1.67 8.53 0.99
CA GLN A 61 1.98 9.96 0.88
C GLN A 61 0.98 10.89 1.57
N GLY A 62 -0.13 10.36 2.09
CA GLY A 62 -1.06 11.11 2.91
C GLY A 62 -2.52 10.89 2.51
N ASP A 63 -3.19 10.04 3.27
CA ASP A 63 -4.64 9.94 3.21
C ASP A 63 -5.28 11.18 3.86
N ARG A 64 -5.91 12.03 3.04
CA ARG A 64 -6.86 13.03 3.55
C ARG A 64 -8.14 12.33 3.95
N TYR A 65 -8.31 12.08 5.25
CA TYR A 65 -9.52 11.47 5.78
C TYR A 65 -10.59 12.52 6.08
N ILE A 66 -11.69 12.47 5.34
CA ILE A 66 -12.88 13.26 5.67
C ILE A 66 -13.69 12.48 6.71
N SER A 67 -13.56 12.87 7.98
CA SER A 67 -14.24 12.23 9.11
C SER A 67 -15.73 12.59 9.22
N SER A 68 -16.13 13.74 8.68
CA SER A 68 -17.52 14.17 8.59
C SER A 68 -17.71 15.13 7.41
N GLN A 69 -18.77 14.92 6.63
CA GLN A 69 -19.30 15.95 5.74
C GLN A 69 -20.74 16.26 6.14
N THR A 70 -20.99 17.52 6.48
CA THR A 70 -22.32 18.06 6.74
C THR A 70 -22.76 18.81 5.50
N GLY A 71 -23.84 18.35 4.87
CA GLY A 71 -24.44 19.07 3.76
C GLY A 71 -25.18 20.33 4.25
N PRO A 72 -25.35 21.36 3.40
CA PRO A 72 -26.09 22.58 3.72
C PRO A 72 -27.52 22.34 4.22
N ASN A 73 -28.11 21.19 3.87
CA ASN A 73 -29.48 20.79 4.22
C ASN A 73 -29.55 19.97 5.53
N GLY A 74 -28.48 19.90 6.32
CA GLY A 74 -28.43 19.14 7.57
C GLY A 74 -28.29 17.61 7.41
N ALA A 75 -28.20 17.10 6.17
CA ALA A 75 -27.90 15.70 5.91
C ALA A 75 -26.42 15.41 6.19
N SER A 76 -26.15 14.42 7.04
CA SER A 76 -24.81 13.93 7.34
C SER A 76 -24.58 12.56 6.68
N ARG A 77 -23.40 12.37 6.11
CA ARG A 77 -22.90 11.04 5.70
C ARG A 77 -21.69 10.71 6.53
N SER A 78 -21.82 9.72 7.40
CA SER A 78 -20.71 9.13 8.15
C SER A 78 -20.21 7.89 7.41
N PHE A 79 -18.95 7.90 6.99
CA PHE A 79 -18.31 6.73 6.40
C PHE A 79 -17.51 5.99 7.48
N ARG A 80 -17.69 4.68 7.60
CA ARG A 80 -16.80 3.81 8.38
C ARG A 80 -15.70 3.30 7.46
N TYR A 81 -14.49 3.78 7.67
CA TYR A 81 -13.33 3.31 6.93
C TYR A 81 -12.57 2.26 7.73
N GLN A 82 -12.04 1.26 7.03
CA GLN A 82 -11.03 0.35 7.58
C GLN A 82 -9.79 1.15 8.00
N SER A 83 -9.05 0.66 9.00
CA SER A 83 -7.83 1.35 9.45
C SER A 83 -6.82 1.44 8.31
N PHE A 84 -5.95 2.45 8.32
CA PHE A 84 -4.87 2.60 7.35
C PHE A 84 -4.07 1.29 7.17
N THR A 85 -3.78 0.62 8.29
CA THR A 85 -3.17 -0.71 8.36
C THR A 85 -3.91 -1.77 7.54
N ASP A 86 -5.23 -1.82 7.67
CA ASP A 86 -6.06 -2.82 6.97
C ASP A 86 -6.13 -2.52 5.47
N ARG A 87 -6.21 -1.23 5.09
CA ARG A 87 -6.17 -0.79 3.69
C ARG A 87 -4.84 -1.11 3.03
N TRP A 88 -3.75 -0.83 3.71
CA TRP A 88 -2.39 -1.16 3.25
C TRP A 88 -2.23 -2.66 3.03
N LYS A 89 -2.59 -3.47 4.04
CA LYS A 89 -2.54 -4.94 3.95
C LYS A 89 -3.43 -5.47 2.84
N GLY A 90 -4.62 -4.89 2.65
CA GLY A 90 -5.51 -5.18 1.55
C GLY A 90 -4.83 -4.96 0.21
N ALA A 91 -4.39 -3.74 -0.08
CA ALA A 91 -3.74 -3.38 -1.33
C ALA A 91 -2.48 -4.23 -1.61
N LEU A 92 -1.66 -4.50 -0.59
CA LEU A 92 -0.49 -5.36 -0.68
C LEU A 92 -0.86 -6.83 -0.95
N SER A 93 -1.94 -7.34 -0.36
CA SER A 93 -2.42 -8.70 -0.63
C SER A 93 -2.94 -8.85 -2.07
N LEU A 94 -3.59 -7.81 -2.60
CA LEU A 94 -4.02 -7.74 -4.00
C LEU A 94 -2.82 -7.74 -4.95
N LEU A 95 -1.79 -6.93 -4.64
CA LEU A 95 -0.56 -6.87 -5.43
C LEU A 95 0.20 -8.20 -5.41
N ARG A 96 0.43 -8.84 -4.26
CA ARG A 96 1.04 -10.18 -4.17
C ARG A 96 0.16 -11.29 -4.75
N GLY A 97 -1.16 -11.04 -4.80
CA GLY A 97 -2.12 -11.90 -5.46
C GLY A 97 -1.90 -11.94 -6.97
N ALA A 98 -1.74 -10.76 -7.58
CA ALA A 98 -1.57 -10.58 -9.02
C ALA A 98 -0.10 -10.79 -9.48
N ASP A 99 0.86 -10.26 -8.73
CA ASP A 99 2.29 -10.34 -9.00
C ASP A 99 2.93 -11.56 -8.33
N LYS A 100 2.93 -12.68 -9.06
CA LYS A 100 3.59 -13.96 -8.72
C LYS A 100 5.08 -13.99 -9.06
N TYR A 101 5.52 -13.23 -10.05
CA TYR A 101 6.92 -13.19 -10.47
C TYR A 101 7.73 -12.15 -9.69
N GLY A 102 7.06 -11.26 -8.94
CA GLY A 102 7.69 -10.34 -8.02
C GLY A 102 8.31 -9.13 -8.71
N CYS A 103 7.78 -8.74 -9.87
CA CYS A 103 8.28 -7.61 -10.64
C CYS A 103 8.21 -6.29 -9.85
N ALA A 104 7.25 -6.16 -8.93
CA ALA A 104 7.05 -4.95 -8.14
C ALA A 104 7.75 -4.93 -6.78
N ASN A 105 8.47 -5.99 -6.41
CA ASN A 105 9.04 -6.13 -5.05
C ASN A 105 10.05 -5.04 -4.70
N ASP A 106 10.85 -4.57 -5.65
CA ASP A 106 11.90 -3.57 -5.41
C ASP A 106 11.34 -2.16 -5.21
N LEU A 107 10.13 -1.90 -5.69
CA LEU A 107 9.45 -0.61 -5.60
C LEU A 107 8.37 -0.57 -4.51
N LEU A 108 8.22 -1.65 -3.75
CA LEU A 108 7.28 -1.68 -2.64
C LEU A 108 7.78 -0.75 -1.52
N PRO A 109 6.99 0.28 -1.15
CA PRO A 109 7.30 1.09 0.02
C PRO A 109 7.35 0.23 1.30
N PRO A 110 8.18 0.60 2.29
CA PRO A 110 8.33 -0.18 3.52
C PRO A 110 7.00 -0.24 4.28
N ASP A 111 6.69 -1.42 4.83
CA ASP A 111 5.45 -1.62 5.59
C ASP A 111 5.34 -0.64 6.76
N PRO A 112 4.38 0.31 6.76
CA PRO A 112 4.23 1.31 7.82
C PRO A 112 3.71 0.69 9.12
N THR A 113 3.28 -0.58 9.06
CA THR A 113 2.76 -1.37 10.18
C THR A 113 3.79 -2.30 10.80
N ASN A 114 5.00 -2.35 10.24
CA ASN A 114 6.13 -2.96 10.94
C ASN A 114 6.49 -2.05 12.12
N THR A 115 5.75 -2.18 13.22
CA THR A 115 6.32 -1.88 14.52
C THR A 115 7.54 -2.77 14.61
N ALA A 116 8.73 -2.19 14.51
CA ALA A 116 9.95 -2.89 14.84
C ALA A 116 9.72 -3.49 16.24
N PHE A 117 9.41 -4.78 16.30
CA PHE A 117 9.62 -5.55 17.50
C PHE A 117 11.14 -5.59 17.62
N ALA A 118 11.70 -4.49 18.15
CA ALA A 118 12.94 -4.56 18.90
C ALA A 118 12.62 -5.53 20.02
N GLY A 119 12.79 -6.82 19.73
CA GLY A 119 12.61 -7.88 20.69
C GLY A 119 13.49 -7.51 21.86
N ILE A 120 12.87 -7.09 22.96
CA ILE A 120 13.49 -7.20 24.26
C ILE A 120 13.70 -8.70 24.42
N TRP A 121 14.89 -9.16 24.04
CA TRP A 121 15.39 -10.46 24.39
C TRP A 121 15.55 -10.45 25.90
N ILE A 122 14.47 -10.79 26.61
CA ILE A 122 14.59 -11.20 28.01
C ILE A 122 15.32 -12.54 27.93
N GLY A 123 16.65 -12.48 28.02
CA GLY A 123 17.47 -13.65 28.25
C GLY A 123 16.92 -14.37 29.47
N LYS A 124 16.30 -15.53 29.24
CA LYS A 124 15.85 -16.44 30.29
C LYS A 124 17.10 -16.86 31.06
N GLY A 125 17.41 -16.14 32.13
CA GLY A 125 18.47 -16.48 33.08
C GLY A 125 18.24 -17.93 33.51
N GLY A 126 19.15 -18.80 33.08
CA GLY A 126 19.08 -20.23 33.34
C GLY A 126 19.01 -20.51 34.84
N CYS A 127 18.07 -21.37 35.20
CA CYS A 127 18.04 -22.08 36.46
C CYS A 127 19.39 -22.82 36.63
N PHE A 128 20.22 -22.41 37.58
CA PHE A 128 21.26 -23.30 38.10
C PHE A 128 20.64 -24.14 39.20
N CYS A 129 20.61 -25.44 38.94
CA CYS A 129 20.08 -26.47 39.79
C CYS A 129 20.71 -26.48 41.20
N THR A 130 19.82 -26.68 42.16
CA THR A 130 19.99 -27.33 43.47
C THR A 130 21.13 -28.36 43.57
N GLY A 131 21.86 -28.37 44.69
CA GLY A 131 22.43 -29.61 45.23
C GLY A 131 23.63 -29.50 46.18
N SER A 132 23.40 -29.87 47.46
CA SER A 132 24.38 -30.46 48.42
C SER A 132 25.51 -29.55 48.92
N ARG A 133 25.71 -29.26 50.21
CA ARG A 133 25.51 -30.01 51.46
C ARG A 133 25.53 -29.02 52.64
#